data_AF-A0A239HGZ7-F1
#
_entry.id   AF-A0A239HGZ7-F1
#
_cell.length_a   1.000
_cell.length_b   1.000
_cell.length_c   1.000
_cell.angle_alpha   90.00
_cell.angle_beta   90.00
_cell.angle_gamma   90.00
#
_symmetry.space_group_name_H-M   'P 1'
#
loop_
_entity.id
_entity.type
_entity.pdbx_description
1 polymer ?
#
loop_
_entity_poly.entity_id
_entity_poly.type
_entity_poly.pdbx_seq_one_letter_code
_entity_poly.pdbx_strand_id
1 'polypeptide(L)'
;MLNVDWPPPALVGVRAAEILAALRADPDVVHLAEATHRHPDYWSTLGGVGIVVRWGFTDDGAPLFGEALRVLALKAALHELTAGAEYGAEIAVSAPVDEMVHALLAQYTVWLRIQTRTRITLAHATSRERYRWEPGDYTDHCYRAAGWGTPPARYWIPGPEARRRLDLLAARFRSIGVHDGGRRHELDFGTHRAGYGAGPDLRDG
;
A
#
# COMPACT_ATOMS: atom_id res chain seq x y z
N MET A 1 -11.30 2.40 -24.13
CA MET A 1 -10.09 2.55 -23.29
C MET A 1 -9.37 3.78 -23.80
N LEU A 2 -9.04 4.73 -22.92
CA LEU A 2 -8.13 5.81 -23.31
C LEU A 2 -6.78 5.16 -23.60
N ASN A 3 -6.23 5.41 -24.79
CA ASN A 3 -4.90 4.92 -25.15
C ASN A 3 -3.90 5.76 -24.36
N VAL A 4 -3.29 5.17 -23.33
CA VAL A 4 -2.20 5.83 -22.62
C VAL A 4 -0.94 5.52 -23.41
N ASP A 5 -0.33 6.54 -24.01
CA ASP A 5 1.00 6.42 -24.59
C ASP A 5 2.01 6.34 -23.45
N TRP A 6 2.14 5.14 -22.88
CA TRP A 6 3.11 4.86 -21.83
C TRP A 6 4.53 4.92 -22.41
N PRO A 7 5.48 5.57 -21.71
CA PRO A 7 6.88 5.54 -22.10
C PRO A 7 7.42 4.10 -22.18
N PRO A 8 8.52 3.86 -22.92
CA PRO A 8 9.18 2.57 -22.91
C PRO A 8 9.54 2.09 -21.49
N PRO A 9 9.27 0.82 -21.12
CA PRO A 9 9.57 0.30 -19.78
C PRO A 9 11.02 0.47 -19.33
N ALA A 10 11.96 0.44 -20.27
CA ALA A 10 13.38 0.66 -20.00
C ALA A 10 13.66 2.06 -19.41
N LEU A 11 13.04 3.10 -19.98
CA LEU A 11 13.22 4.48 -19.50
C LEU A 11 12.59 4.66 -18.13
N VAL A 12 11.38 4.12 -17.93
CA VAL A 12 10.69 4.15 -16.64
C VAL A 12 11.50 3.42 -15.58
N GLY A 13 12.00 2.22 -15.88
CA GLY A 13 12.76 1.41 -14.95
C GLY A 13 14.05 2.09 -14.47
N VAL A 14 14.84 2.63 -15.40
CA VAL A 14 16.06 3.40 -15.06
C VAL A 14 15.72 4.57 -14.15
N ARG A 15 14.72 5.38 -14.53
CA ARG A 15 14.34 6.54 -13.74
C ARG A 15 13.78 6.17 -12.37
N ALA A 16 12.99 5.11 -12.29
CA ALA A 16 12.45 4.61 -11.02
C ALA A 16 13.56 4.11 -10.08
N ALA A 17 14.62 3.49 -10.61
CA ALA A 17 15.77 3.08 -9.79
C ALA A 17 16.49 4.30 -9.18
N GLU A 18 16.68 5.39 -9.95
CA GLU A 18 17.24 6.65 -9.45
C GLU A 18 16.37 7.28 -8.37
N ILE A 19 15.05 7.35 -8.62
CA ILE A 19 14.07 7.88 -7.65
C ILE A 19 14.10 7.05 -6.37
N LEU A 20 14.08 5.73 -6.46
CA LEU A 20 14.13 4.85 -5.29
C LEU A 20 15.41 5.06 -4.48
N ALA A 21 16.56 5.25 -5.16
CA ALA A 21 17.82 5.54 -4.49
C ALA A 21 17.76 6.89 -3.73
N ALA A 22 17.19 7.93 -4.36
CA ALA A 22 17.00 9.23 -3.72
C ALA A 22 16.06 9.15 -2.51
N LEU A 23 14.94 8.43 -2.63
CA LEU A 23 13.99 8.20 -1.53
C LEU A 23 14.66 7.46 -0.36
N ARG A 24 15.43 6.40 -0.64
CA ARG A 24 16.12 5.62 0.40
C ARG A 24 17.23 6.40 1.12
N ALA A 25 17.80 7.40 0.45
CA ALA A 25 18.80 8.28 1.04
C ALA A 25 18.18 9.38 1.92
N ASP A 26 16.87 9.61 1.83
CA ASP A 26 16.19 10.65 2.63
C ASP A 26 15.98 10.16 4.08
N PRO A 27 16.39 10.95 5.09
CA PRO A 27 16.32 10.54 6.49
C PRO A 27 14.88 10.30 6.97
N ASP A 28 13.88 11.01 6.44
CA ASP A 28 12.48 10.81 6.82
C ASP A 28 11.97 9.43 6.35
N VAL A 29 12.49 8.88 5.23
CA VAL A 29 12.13 7.52 4.76
C VAL A 29 12.73 6.45 5.68
N VAL A 30 13.97 6.65 6.15
CA VAL A 30 14.59 5.75 7.13
C VAL A 30 13.79 5.73 8.44
N HIS A 31 13.41 6.90 8.95
CA HIS A 31 12.61 7.01 10.16
C HIS A 31 11.22 6.39 9.98
N LEU A 32 10.63 6.55 8.80
CA LEU A 32 9.34 5.94 8.49
C LEU A 32 9.41 4.41 8.51
N ALA A 33 10.45 3.81 7.92
CA ALA A 33 10.65 2.35 7.96
C ALA A 33 10.77 1.83 9.40
N GLU A 34 11.51 2.54 10.25
CA GLU A 34 11.63 2.21 11.68
C GLU A 34 10.31 2.38 12.46
N ALA A 35 9.53 3.41 12.13
CA ALA A 35 8.23 3.67 12.76
C ALA A 35 7.20 2.59 12.38
N THR A 36 7.18 2.17 11.11
CA THR A 36 6.36 1.05 10.64
C THR A 36 6.66 -0.20 11.45
N HIS A 37 7.92 -0.52 11.75
CA HIS A 37 8.28 -1.68 12.57
C HIS A 37 7.82 -1.59 14.04
N ARG A 38 7.83 -0.39 14.63
CA ARG A 38 7.51 -0.19 16.06
C ARG A 38 6.01 -0.17 16.38
N HIS A 39 5.15 0.01 15.37
CA HIS A 39 3.73 0.29 15.57
C HIS A 39 2.82 -0.61 14.72
N PRO A 40 2.94 -1.95 14.78
CA PRO A 40 2.29 -2.88 13.85
C PRO A 40 0.75 -2.76 13.78
N ASP A 41 0.11 -2.30 14.85
CA ASP A 41 -1.35 -2.28 15.00
C ASP A 41 -2.05 -1.21 14.14
N TYR A 42 -1.31 -0.27 13.54
CA TYR A 42 -1.88 0.91 12.88
C TYR A 42 -1.79 0.90 11.34
N TRP A 43 -1.23 -0.15 10.73
CA TRP A 43 -0.83 -0.10 9.31
C TRP A 43 -1.61 -1.01 8.35
N SER A 44 -2.46 -1.91 8.86
CA SER A 44 -3.13 -2.92 8.02
C SER A 44 -4.63 -2.81 8.04
N THR A 45 -5.22 -2.83 6.85
CA THR A 45 -6.60 -3.26 6.63
C THR A 45 -6.60 -4.73 6.19
N LEU A 46 -7.76 -5.37 6.17
CA LEU A 46 -7.89 -6.77 5.72
C LEU A 46 -8.22 -6.85 4.22
N GLY A 47 -8.01 -5.77 3.46
CA GLY A 47 -8.39 -5.61 2.06
C GLY A 47 -7.39 -6.12 1.03
N GLY A 48 -6.10 -6.17 1.36
CA GLY A 48 -5.01 -6.53 0.46
C GLY A 48 -3.91 -7.35 1.15
N VAL A 49 -3.39 -6.96 2.31
CA VAL A 49 -2.39 -7.77 3.05
C VAL A 49 -3.00 -9.05 3.61
N GLY A 50 -4.31 -9.05 3.88
CA GLY A 50 -5.06 -10.22 4.35
C GLY A 50 -5.08 -11.42 3.38
N ILE A 51 -4.69 -11.23 2.10
CA ILE A 51 -4.57 -12.32 1.12
C ILE A 51 -3.15 -12.86 0.97
N VAL A 52 -2.18 -12.35 1.73
CA VAL A 52 -0.85 -12.94 1.85
C VAL A 52 -0.95 -14.20 2.72
N VAL A 53 -0.42 -15.32 2.22
CA VAL A 53 -0.52 -16.62 2.91
C VAL A 53 0.25 -16.55 4.23
N ARG A 54 -0.46 -16.83 5.34
CA ARG A 54 0.09 -16.72 6.70
C ARG A 54 0.70 -15.33 6.92
N TRP A 55 -0.05 -14.30 6.54
CA TRP A 55 0.31 -12.90 6.77
C TRP A 55 0.66 -12.67 8.23
N GLY A 56 1.79 -12.01 8.46
CA GLY A 56 2.21 -11.52 9.77
C GLY A 56 3.02 -10.25 9.60
N PHE A 57 2.59 -9.16 10.23
CA PHE A 57 3.24 -7.85 10.04
C PHE A 57 4.72 -7.86 10.43
N THR A 58 5.10 -8.60 11.47
CA THR A 58 6.51 -8.76 11.90
C THR A 58 7.42 -9.25 10.78
N ASP A 59 6.97 -10.24 10.01
CA ASP A 59 7.79 -10.87 8.98
C ASP A 59 7.60 -10.22 7.61
N ASP A 60 6.39 -9.70 7.34
CA ASP A 60 6.00 -9.24 6.01
C ASP A 60 6.02 -7.71 5.85
N GLY A 61 6.04 -6.94 6.95
CA GLY A 61 5.96 -5.49 6.92
C GLY A 61 7.16 -4.83 6.21
N ALA A 62 8.38 -5.19 6.58
CA ALA A 62 9.58 -4.62 5.97
C ALA A 62 9.74 -5.00 4.47
N PRO A 63 9.54 -6.27 4.05
CA PRO A 63 9.49 -6.61 2.63
C PRO A 63 8.43 -5.83 1.85
N LEU A 64 7.19 -5.73 2.35
CA LEU A 64 6.12 -4.97 1.68
C LEU A 64 6.43 -3.49 1.60
N PHE A 65 7.00 -2.90 2.66
CA PHE A 65 7.48 -1.51 2.63
C PHE A 65 8.44 -1.28 1.46
N GLY A 66 9.39 -2.20 1.27
CA GLY A 66 10.32 -2.17 0.14
C GLY A 66 9.63 -2.29 -1.23
N GLU A 67 8.60 -3.12 -1.37
CA GLU A 67 7.82 -3.22 -2.61
C GLU A 67 6.97 -1.96 -2.86
N ALA A 68 6.36 -1.39 -1.82
CA ALA A 68 5.58 -0.16 -1.94
C ALA A 68 6.44 1.04 -2.36
N LEU A 69 7.66 1.18 -1.82
CA LEU A 69 8.61 2.20 -2.28
C LEU A 69 8.99 2.02 -3.75
N ARG A 70 9.17 0.79 -4.22
CA ARG A 70 9.43 0.50 -5.64
C ARG A 70 8.26 0.94 -6.51
N VAL A 71 7.03 0.65 -6.10
CA VAL A 71 5.83 1.10 -6.81
C VAL A 71 5.72 2.62 -6.83
N LEU A 72 5.90 3.28 -5.69
CA LEU A 72 5.92 4.75 -5.61
C LEU A 72 6.97 5.36 -6.55
N ALA A 73 8.15 4.74 -6.63
CA ALA A 73 9.20 5.18 -7.55
C ALA A 73 8.82 4.98 -9.03
N LEU A 74 8.16 3.87 -9.38
CA LEU A 74 7.63 3.64 -10.73
C LEU A 74 6.54 4.67 -11.10
N LYS A 75 5.59 4.92 -10.20
CA LYS A 75 4.52 5.91 -10.42
C LYS A 75 5.10 7.32 -10.56
N ALA A 76 6.08 7.69 -9.74
CA ALA A 76 6.78 8.97 -9.83
C ALA A 76 7.56 9.11 -11.15
N ALA A 77 8.30 8.08 -11.57
CA ALA A 77 9.00 8.07 -12.85
C ALA A 77 8.05 8.28 -14.03
N LEU A 78 6.91 7.59 -14.03
CA LEU A 78 5.87 7.77 -15.05
C LEU A 78 5.28 9.17 -15.03
N HIS A 79 4.96 9.69 -13.85
CA HIS A 79 4.48 11.06 -13.70
C HIS A 79 5.48 12.06 -14.28
N GLU A 80 6.77 11.93 -14.00
CA GLU A 80 7.82 12.80 -14.59
C GLU A 80 7.91 12.65 -16.11
N LEU A 81 8.00 11.41 -16.61
CA LEU A 81 8.21 11.12 -18.04
C LEU A 81 6.98 11.42 -18.91
N THR A 82 5.80 11.55 -18.30
CA THR A 82 4.54 11.93 -18.96
C THR A 82 4.18 13.40 -18.72
N ALA A 83 5.15 14.22 -18.30
CA ALA A 83 4.97 15.66 -18.04
C ALA A 83 3.83 15.97 -17.05
N GLY A 84 3.67 15.14 -16.03
CA GLY A 84 2.69 15.30 -14.96
C GLY A 84 1.33 14.65 -15.22
N ALA A 85 1.22 13.76 -16.21
CA ALA A 85 -0.04 13.07 -16.49
C ALA A 85 -0.34 12.00 -15.41
N GLU A 86 -1.10 12.38 -14.38
CA GLU A 86 -1.53 11.45 -13.31
C GLU A 86 -2.20 10.18 -13.84
N TYR A 87 -2.93 10.27 -14.96
CA TYR A 87 -3.58 9.10 -15.56
C TYR A 87 -2.57 8.05 -16.02
N GLY A 88 -1.40 8.48 -16.53
CA GLY A 88 -0.35 7.57 -16.98
C GLY A 88 0.43 6.94 -15.83
N ALA A 89 0.44 7.54 -14.65
CA ALA A 89 1.15 7.04 -13.48
C ALA A 89 0.41 5.93 -12.72
N GLU A 90 -0.91 5.78 -12.91
CA GLU A 90 -1.71 4.73 -12.26
C GLU A 90 -1.61 3.39 -13.00
N ILE A 91 -0.45 2.76 -12.84
CA ILE A 91 -0.17 1.41 -13.33
C ILE A 91 -0.84 0.33 -12.48
N ALA A 92 -1.02 -0.85 -13.05
CA ALA A 92 -1.56 -2.00 -12.32
C ALA A 92 -0.57 -2.45 -11.22
N VAL A 93 -1.08 -2.62 -10.00
CA VAL A 93 -0.29 -3.06 -8.84
C VAL A 93 -1.05 -4.20 -8.14
N SER A 94 -0.31 -5.13 -7.54
CA SER A 94 -0.91 -6.19 -6.74
C SER A 94 -1.50 -5.65 -5.44
N ALA A 95 -2.64 -6.18 -5.01
CA ALA A 95 -3.41 -5.67 -3.87
C ALA A 95 -2.59 -5.53 -2.56
N PRO A 96 -1.74 -6.50 -2.14
CA PRO A 96 -0.95 -6.34 -0.91
C PRO A 96 0.06 -5.18 -0.98
N VAL A 97 0.64 -4.96 -2.17
CA VAL A 97 1.64 -3.91 -2.39
C VAL A 97 0.95 -2.55 -2.44
N ASP A 98 -0.19 -2.44 -3.13
CA ASP A 98 -0.96 -1.21 -3.22
C ASP A 98 -1.53 -0.78 -1.87
N GLU A 99 -1.97 -1.73 -1.04
CA GLU A 99 -2.38 -1.41 0.33
C GLU A 99 -1.22 -0.84 1.16
N MET A 100 -0.01 -1.39 1.03
CA MET A 100 1.16 -0.79 1.68
C MET A 100 1.47 0.60 1.11
N VAL A 101 1.24 0.86 -0.18
CA VAL A 101 1.32 2.21 -0.76
C VAL A 101 0.37 3.18 -0.07
N HIS A 102 -0.89 2.79 0.20
CA HIS A 102 -1.84 3.60 0.95
C HIS A 102 -1.35 3.90 2.36
N ALA A 103 -0.89 2.86 3.06
CA ALA A 103 -0.40 2.97 4.43
C ALA A 103 0.80 3.93 4.51
N LEU A 104 1.71 3.87 3.54
CA LEU A 104 2.79 4.84 3.42
C LEU A 104 2.24 6.25 3.18
N LEU A 105 1.43 6.46 2.14
CA LEU A 105 0.95 7.78 1.74
C LEU A 105 0.05 8.47 2.79
N ALA A 106 -0.55 7.70 3.71
CA ALA A 106 -1.26 8.24 4.87
C ALA A 106 -0.36 9.11 5.77
N GLN A 107 0.97 8.94 5.71
CA GLN A 107 1.96 9.76 6.41
C GLN A 107 2.21 11.09 5.68
N TYR A 108 1.13 11.82 5.38
CA TYR A 108 1.12 12.97 4.48
C TYR A 108 2.21 14.00 4.78
N THR A 109 2.35 14.43 6.04
CA THR A 109 3.32 15.47 6.40
C THR A 109 4.77 15.01 6.20
N VAL A 110 5.05 13.71 6.38
CA VAL A 110 6.38 13.13 6.12
C VAL A 110 6.67 13.19 4.62
N TRP A 111 5.74 12.72 3.79
CA TRP A 111 5.90 12.73 2.34
C TRP A 111 5.95 14.13 1.75
N LEU A 112 5.20 15.10 2.29
CA LEU A 112 5.30 16.49 1.84
C LEU A 112 6.72 17.05 2.01
N ARG A 113 7.40 16.75 3.14
CA ARG A 113 8.78 17.18 3.35
C ARG A 113 9.74 16.49 2.39
N ILE A 114 9.60 15.18 2.21
CA ILE A 114 10.44 14.39 1.29
C ILE A 114 10.29 14.92 -0.15
N GLN A 115 9.06 15.09 -0.64
CA GLN A 115 8.78 15.59 -1.99
C GLN A 115 9.33 17.02 -2.17
N THR A 116 9.24 17.87 -1.14
CA THR A 116 9.81 19.24 -1.16
C THR A 116 11.34 19.21 -1.32
N ARG A 117 12.03 18.35 -0.57
CA ARG A 117 13.50 18.23 -0.62
C ARG A 117 13.99 17.59 -1.91
N THR A 118 13.34 16.51 -2.33
CA THR A 118 13.76 15.70 -3.49
C THR A 118 13.24 16.23 -4.82
N ARG A 119 12.18 17.06 -4.79
CA ARG A 119 11.41 17.52 -5.96
C ARG A 119 10.76 16.39 -6.76
N ILE A 120 10.55 15.24 -6.12
CA ILE A 120 9.90 14.07 -6.71
C ILE A 120 8.42 14.14 -6.34
N THR A 121 7.52 14.04 -7.32
CA THR A 121 6.07 13.94 -7.06
C THR A 121 5.66 12.48 -6.96
N LEU A 122 5.09 12.10 -5.81
CA LEU A 122 4.53 10.76 -5.59
C LEU A 122 3.05 10.75 -6.03
N ALA A 123 2.85 10.56 -7.34
CA ALA A 123 1.51 10.50 -7.91
C ALA A 123 0.76 9.25 -7.43
N HIS A 124 -0.44 9.45 -6.88
CA HIS A 124 -1.35 8.38 -6.52
C HIS A 124 -2.82 8.82 -6.56
N ALA A 125 -3.70 8.00 -7.14
CA ALA A 125 -5.13 8.26 -7.26
C ALA A 125 -5.97 6.99 -7.11
N THR A 126 -6.55 6.80 -5.92
CA THR A 126 -7.38 5.64 -5.56
C THR A 126 -8.60 5.42 -6.46
N SER A 127 -9.15 6.49 -7.05
CA SER A 127 -10.26 6.39 -8.00
C SER A 127 -9.93 5.55 -9.25
N ARG A 128 -8.64 5.34 -9.54
CA ARG A 128 -8.14 4.64 -10.73
C ARG A 128 -7.54 3.28 -10.44
N GLU A 129 -7.46 2.87 -9.17
CA GLU A 129 -6.91 1.58 -8.79
C GLU A 129 -7.69 0.42 -9.40
N ARG A 130 -6.94 -0.55 -9.91
CA ARG A 130 -7.46 -1.81 -10.41
C ARG A 130 -6.49 -2.90 -9.97
N TYR A 131 -6.89 -3.75 -9.03
CA TYR A 131 -6.14 -4.95 -8.62
C TYR A 131 -6.15 -6.01 -9.73
N ARG A 132 -5.44 -5.69 -10.82
CA ARG A 132 -5.43 -6.45 -12.08
C ARG A 132 -4.02 -6.74 -12.57
N TRP A 133 -3.02 -6.51 -11.72
CA TRP A 133 -1.64 -6.81 -12.08
C TRP A 133 -1.48 -8.29 -12.42
N GLU A 134 -0.80 -8.56 -13.53
CA GLU A 134 -0.36 -9.88 -13.97
C GLU A 134 1.16 -9.90 -14.24
N PRO A 135 1.82 -11.06 -14.12
CA PRO A 135 3.16 -11.25 -14.67
C PRO A 135 3.17 -10.96 -16.18
N GLY A 136 4.15 -10.19 -16.66
CA GLY A 136 4.21 -9.74 -18.04
C GLY A 136 3.43 -8.45 -18.34
N ASP A 137 2.73 -7.86 -17.37
CA ASP A 137 2.15 -6.53 -17.55
C ASP A 137 3.22 -5.44 -17.64
N TYR A 138 2.80 -4.25 -18.07
CA TYR A 138 3.65 -3.06 -18.15
C TYR A 138 4.42 -2.79 -16.84
N THR A 139 3.77 -2.90 -15.68
CA THR A 139 4.42 -2.76 -14.37
C THR A 139 5.55 -3.76 -14.16
N ASP A 140 5.35 -5.03 -14.53
CA ASP A 140 6.37 -6.08 -14.40
C ASP A 140 7.56 -5.82 -15.33
N HIS A 141 7.31 -5.33 -16.55
CA HIS A 141 8.37 -4.90 -17.46
C HIS A 141 9.19 -3.73 -16.90
N CYS A 142 8.54 -2.69 -16.37
CA CYS A 142 9.24 -1.55 -15.76
C CYS A 142 10.02 -1.98 -14.51
N TYR A 143 9.45 -2.83 -13.67
CA TYR A 143 10.08 -3.38 -12.47
C TYR A 143 11.39 -4.12 -12.81
N ARG A 144 11.34 -5.01 -13.81
CA ARG A 144 12.52 -5.75 -14.27
C ARG A 144 13.56 -4.82 -14.90
N ALA A 145 13.11 -3.86 -15.70
CA ALA A 145 13.98 -2.87 -16.32
C ALA A 145 14.72 -1.98 -15.31
N ALA A 146 14.14 -1.77 -14.12
CA ALA A 146 14.81 -1.09 -13.00
C ALA A 146 15.93 -1.92 -12.36
N GLY A 147 16.16 -3.16 -12.81
CA GLY A 147 17.19 -4.04 -12.27
C GLY A 147 16.80 -4.72 -10.95
N TRP A 148 15.52 -4.68 -10.56
CA TRP A 148 15.04 -5.27 -9.30
C TRP A 148 14.75 -6.77 -9.38
N GLY A 149 14.93 -7.38 -10.55
CA GLY A 149 14.65 -8.80 -10.80
C GLY A 149 13.15 -9.07 -10.97
N THR A 150 12.70 -10.25 -10.55
CA THR A 150 11.29 -10.64 -10.61
C THR A 150 10.55 -10.19 -9.35
N PRO A 151 9.35 -9.58 -9.48
CA PRO A 151 8.54 -9.23 -8.34
C PRO A 151 8.28 -10.45 -7.41
N PRO A 152 8.47 -10.34 -6.08
CA PRO A 152 8.30 -11.48 -5.19
C PRO A 152 6.86 -12.03 -5.20
N ALA A 153 6.69 -13.28 -5.66
CA ALA A 153 5.38 -13.91 -5.84
C ALA A 153 4.52 -14.01 -4.56
N ARG A 154 5.14 -13.88 -3.38
CA ARG A 154 4.42 -13.81 -2.09
C ARG A 154 3.52 -12.58 -1.99
N TYR A 155 4.00 -11.44 -2.50
CA TYR A 155 3.35 -10.13 -2.38
C TYR A 155 2.75 -9.65 -3.70
N TRP A 156 3.36 -10.04 -4.82
CA TRP A 156 2.86 -9.77 -6.16
C TRP A 156 1.94 -10.90 -6.61
N ILE A 157 0.72 -10.86 -6.10
CA ILE A 157 -0.36 -11.81 -6.37
C ILE A 157 -1.12 -11.36 -7.64
N PRO A 158 -1.27 -12.23 -8.65
CA PRO A 158 -2.04 -11.93 -9.86
C PRO A 158 -3.51 -11.59 -9.58
N GLY A 159 -4.16 -10.82 -10.45
CA GLY A 159 -5.51 -10.30 -10.26
C GLY A 159 -6.59 -11.37 -9.98
N PRO A 160 -6.72 -12.43 -10.81
CA PRO A 160 -7.65 -13.53 -10.58
C PRO A 160 -7.38 -14.26 -9.25
N GLU A 161 -6.11 -14.46 -8.90
CA GLU A 161 -5.75 -15.13 -7.65
C GLU A 161 -6.03 -14.24 -6.44
N ALA A 162 -5.75 -12.94 -6.54
CA ALA A 162 -6.09 -11.97 -5.51
C ALA A 162 -7.60 -11.95 -5.26
N ARG A 163 -8.41 -11.91 -6.33
CA ARG A 163 -9.88 -12.00 -6.23
C ARG A 163 -10.34 -13.30 -5.57
N ARG A 164 -9.81 -14.45 -6.00
CA ARG A 164 -10.14 -15.75 -5.39
C ARG A 164 -9.84 -15.77 -3.89
N ARG A 165 -8.69 -15.24 -3.47
CA ARG A 165 -8.32 -15.17 -2.05
C ARG A 165 -9.20 -14.19 -1.26
N LEU A 166 -9.55 -13.04 -1.85
CA LEU A 166 -10.48 -12.08 -1.25
C LEU A 166 -11.87 -12.68 -1.06
N ASP A 167 -12.38 -13.44 -2.03
CA ASP A 167 -13.68 -14.11 -1.93
C ASP A 167 -13.70 -15.15 -0.80
N LEU A 168 -12.61 -15.91 -0.64
CA LEU A 168 -12.44 -16.85 0.47
C LEU A 168 -12.40 -16.12 1.82
N LEU A 169 -11.63 -15.04 1.93
CA LEU A 169 -11.53 -14.26 3.15
C LEU A 169 -12.87 -13.59 3.50
N ALA A 170 -13.56 -13.04 2.51
CA ALA A 170 -14.88 -12.45 2.67
C ALA A 170 -15.91 -13.48 3.13
N ALA A 171 -15.86 -14.72 2.65
CA ALA A 171 -16.72 -15.79 3.16
C ALA A 171 -16.46 -16.10 4.64
N ARG A 172 -15.20 -16.07 5.09
CA ARG A 172 -14.84 -16.25 6.50
C ARG A 172 -15.30 -15.07 7.35
N PHE A 173 -15.09 -13.84 6.92
CA PHE A 173 -15.58 -12.66 7.64
C PHE A 173 -17.10 -12.63 7.76
N ARG A 174 -17.82 -13.00 6.69
CA ARG A 174 -19.29 -13.11 6.77
C ARG A 174 -19.74 -14.12 7.81
N SER A 175 -19.00 -15.21 8.01
CA SER A 175 -19.34 -16.22 9.03
C SER A 175 -19.24 -15.72 10.47
N ILE A 176 -18.57 -14.58 10.71
CA ILE A 176 -18.46 -13.93 12.02
C ILE A 176 -19.21 -12.58 12.06
N GLY A 177 -20.13 -12.34 11.12
CA GLY A 177 -20.93 -11.11 11.08
C GLY A 177 -20.18 -9.88 10.56
N VAL A 178 -19.08 -10.04 9.84
CA VAL A 178 -18.33 -8.94 9.20
C VAL A 178 -18.56 -8.96 7.68
N HIS A 179 -19.01 -7.85 7.11
CA HIS A 179 -19.44 -7.78 5.70
C HIS A 179 -18.66 -6.71 4.92
N ASP A 180 -18.77 -6.79 3.60
CA ASP A 180 -18.24 -5.79 2.66
C ASP A 180 -16.77 -5.43 2.86
N GLY A 181 -15.95 -6.43 3.23
CA GLY A 181 -14.52 -6.25 3.50
C GLY A 181 -14.22 -5.53 4.81
N GLY A 182 -15.13 -5.60 5.79
CA GLY A 182 -14.98 -4.92 7.07
C GLY A 182 -15.68 -3.56 7.16
N ARG A 183 -16.33 -3.10 6.09
CA ARG A 183 -17.03 -1.79 6.05
C ARG A 183 -18.32 -1.77 6.87
N ARG A 184 -18.84 -2.92 7.28
CA ARG A 184 -19.92 -3.05 8.25
C ARG A 184 -19.81 -4.37 9.00
N HIS A 185 -20.33 -4.42 10.23
CA HIS A 185 -20.44 -5.65 10.99
C HIS A 185 -21.73 -5.66 11.84
N GLU A 186 -22.13 -6.85 12.27
CA GLU A 186 -23.29 -7.11 13.13
C GLU A 186 -22.88 -7.35 14.60
N LEU A 187 -21.59 -7.19 14.92
CA LEU A 187 -21.08 -7.32 16.29
C LEU A 187 -21.63 -6.19 17.19
N ASP A 188 -22.36 -6.55 18.25
CA ASP A 188 -22.95 -5.64 19.24
C ASP A 188 -21.95 -5.22 20.34
N PHE A 189 -20.80 -5.91 20.45
CA PHE A 189 -19.75 -5.79 21.49
C PHE A 189 -20.24 -5.80 22.97
N GLY A 190 -21.55 -5.80 23.21
CA GLY A 190 -22.19 -5.67 24.50
C GLY A 190 -21.84 -4.36 25.22
N THR A 191 -22.61 -4.05 26.26
CA THR A 191 -22.03 -3.33 27.40
C THR A 191 -21.38 -4.37 28.30
N HIS A 192 -20.06 -4.51 28.23
CA HIS A 192 -19.33 -5.13 29.32
C HIS A 192 -19.45 -4.19 30.54
N ARG A 193 -20.53 -4.31 31.32
CA ARG A 193 -20.58 -3.76 32.69
C ARG A 193 -19.72 -4.64 33.60
N ALA A 194 -18.42 -4.70 33.30
CA ALA A 194 -17.43 -4.91 34.35
C ALA A 194 -17.24 -3.54 35.01
N GLY A 195 -17.64 -3.41 36.27
CA GLY A 195 -17.83 -2.15 36.99
C GLY A 195 -16.85 -1.03 36.63
N TYR A 196 -17.36 -0.01 35.92
CA TYR A 196 -16.95 1.34 36.23
C TYR A 196 -17.49 1.62 37.62
N GLY A 197 -16.62 1.44 38.61
CA GLY A 197 -16.89 1.80 40.00
C GLY A 197 -17.43 3.23 40.05
N ALA A 198 -18.45 3.42 40.86
CA ALA A 198 -18.93 4.73 41.23
C ALA A 198 -17.72 5.59 41.64
N GLY A 199 -17.38 6.58 40.83
CA GLY A 199 -16.50 7.66 41.26
C GLY A 199 -17.17 8.40 42.41
N PRO A 200 -16.42 8.83 43.44
CA PRO A 200 -17.00 9.51 44.58
C PRO A 200 -17.70 10.80 44.12
N ASP A 201 -18.92 10.96 44.64
CA ASP A 201 -19.77 12.13 44.48
C ASP A 201 -19.00 13.37 44.94
N LEU A 202 -18.53 14.19 44.00
CA LEU A 202 -17.97 15.51 44.31
C LEU A 202 -19.14 16.47 44.53
N ARG A 203 -19.77 16.35 45.69
CA ARG A 203 -20.54 17.40 46.33
C ARG A 203 -20.06 17.49 47.76
N ASP A 204 -19.13 18.41 47.98
CA ASP A 204 -19.12 19.35 49.09
C ASP A 204 -17.86 20.23 48.97
N GLY A 205 -18.09 21.52 48.74
CA GLY A 205 -17.08 22.56 48.54
C GLY A 205 -17.72 23.83 47.99
#